data_AF-A0AAN4KMA2-F1
#
_entry.id   AF-A0AAN4KMA2-F1
#
_cell.length_a   1.000
_cell.length_b   1.000
_cell.length_c   1.000
_cell.angle_alpha   90.00
_cell.angle_beta   90.00
_cell.angle_gamma   90.00
#
_symmetry.space_group_name_H-M   'P 1'
#
loop_
_entity.id
_entity.type
_entity.pdbx_description
1 polymer ?
#
loop_
_entity_poly.entity_id
_entity_poly.type
_entity_poly.pdbx_seq_one_letter_code
_entity_poly.pdbx_strand_id
1 'polypeptide(L)'
;MVALFLPASYVAFISFNFEVIPVELYLSIAESRTRVPFSPVMEALLMEITLETMREGALRIPTPIGQTVGIVGGIVIGQAAVQAGIVSNIMIIVVAVTAISSFVIPNYDMGAAVRLLRFPMMLAAALFGIVGLVIGWMTLIGHLSSLKSLGTSYGTPLAPFRFADMKDVFVRFPLWTIRRRPKGNGTDQTIRQGKNRNKR
;
A
#
# COMPACT_ATOMS: atom_id res chain seq x y z
N MET A 1 2.93 0.21 2.08
CA MET A 1 3.89 0.25 0.96
C MET A 1 3.66 -0.90 -0.01
N VAL A 2 3.73 -2.17 0.43
CA VAL A 2 3.44 -3.33 -0.43
C VAL A 2 2.09 -3.23 -1.14
N ALA A 3 1.01 -2.93 -0.40
CA ALA A 3 -0.34 -2.79 -0.97
C ALA A 3 -0.51 -1.68 -2.03
N LEU A 4 0.42 -0.73 -2.10
CA LEU A 4 0.37 0.40 -3.03
C LEU A 4 1.30 0.18 -4.24
N PHE A 5 2.55 -0.24 -3.98
CA PHE A 5 3.60 -0.26 -4.98
C PHE A 5 3.75 -1.58 -5.70
N LEU A 6 3.36 -2.71 -5.11
CA LEU A 6 3.68 -4.03 -5.66
C LEU A 6 3.17 -4.26 -7.10
N PRO A 7 1.92 -3.87 -7.46
CA PRO A 7 1.43 -4.02 -8.84
C PRO A 7 2.16 -3.08 -9.81
N ALA A 8 2.43 -1.85 -9.39
CA ALA A 8 3.12 -0.88 -10.21
C ALA A 8 4.60 -1.24 -10.40
N SER A 9 5.25 -1.83 -9.40
CA SER A 9 6.62 -2.37 -9.52
C SER A 9 6.69 -3.58 -10.44
N TYR A 10 5.69 -4.47 -10.40
CA TYR A 10 5.59 -5.59 -11.34
C TYR A 10 5.57 -5.08 -12.79
N VAL A 11 4.73 -4.08 -13.08
CA VAL A 11 4.66 -3.43 -14.39
C VAL A 11 6.01 -2.80 -14.78
N ALA A 12 6.65 -2.07 -13.86
CA ALA A 12 7.92 -1.40 -14.12
C ALA A 12 9.07 -2.38 -14.43
N PHE A 13 9.16 -3.49 -13.70
CA PHE A 13 10.23 -4.47 -13.90
C PHE A 13 10.02 -5.28 -15.17
N ILE A 14 8.81 -5.77 -15.44
CA ILE A 14 8.59 -6.65 -16.59
C ILE A 14 8.56 -5.88 -17.92
N SER A 15 8.03 -4.65 -17.92
CA SER A 15 7.93 -3.86 -19.16
C SER A 15 9.22 -3.09 -19.49
N PHE A 16 9.99 -2.65 -18.49
CA PHE A 16 11.13 -1.74 -18.72
C PHE A 16 12.47 -2.23 -18.18
N ASN A 17 12.51 -3.01 -17.09
CA ASN A 17 13.76 -3.34 -16.38
C ASN A 17 13.84 -4.84 -16.07
N PHE A 18 13.75 -5.68 -17.09
CA PHE A 18 13.76 -7.13 -16.91
C PHE A 18 15.13 -7.67 -16.45
N GLU A 19 16.21 -6.92 -16.70
CA GLU A 19 17.58 -7.26 -16.30
C GLU A 19 17.78 -7.33 -14.78
N VAL A 20 16.89 -6.67 -14.01
CA VAL A 20 16.94 -6.68 -12.54
C VAL A 20 16.46 -8.03 -11.97
N ILE A 21 15.71 -8.81 -12.76
CA ILE A 21 15.12 -10.08 -12.34
C ILE A 21 16.14 -11.20 -12.60
N PRO A 22 16.38 -12.11 -11.62
CA PRO A 22 17.20 -13.30 -11.85
C PRO A 22 16.71 -14.07 -13.08
N VAL A 23 17.64 -14.53 -13.91
CA VAL A 23 17.33 -15.13 -15.23
C VAL A 23 16.37 -16.32 -15.11
N GLU A 24 16.54 -17.17 -14.11
CA GLU A 24 15.65 -18.32 -13.85
C GLU A 24 14.20 -17.87 -13.62
N LEU A 25 14.01 -16.82 -12.81
CA LEU A 25 12.68 -16.28 -12.52
C LEU A 25 12.09 -15.62 -13.78
N TYR A 26 12.89 -14.85 -14.52
CA TYR A 26 12.46 -14.22 -15.77
C TYR A 26 11.97 -15.25 -16.80
N LEU A 27 12.67 -16.38 -16.94
CA LEU A 27 12.25 -17.46 -17.85
C LEU A 27 10.89 -18.04 -17.45
N SER A 28 10.65 -18.29 -16.16
CA SER A 28 9.33 -18.71 -15.68
C SER A 28 8.24 -17.66 -15.94
N ILE A 29 8.57 -16.36 -15.78
CA ILE A 29 7.64 -15.27 -16.13
C ILE A 29 7.33 -15.32 -17.63
N ALA A 30 8.36 -15.38 -18.47
CA ALA A 30 8.23 -15.38 -19.92
C ALA A 30 7.38 -16.55 -20.41
N GLU A 31 7.62 -17.76 -19.89
CA GLU A 31 6.82 -18.96 -20.20
C GLU A 31 5.35 -18.75 -19.85
N SER A 32 5.07 -18.25 -18.63
CA SER A 32 3.69 -17.98 -18.20
C SER A 32 2.98 -16.90 -19.03
N ARG A 33 3.74 -15.98 -19.64
CA ARG A 33 3.21 -14.90 -20.46
C ARG A 33 3.07 -15.25 -21.94
N THR A 34 3.68 -16.33 -22.44
CA THR A 34 3.49 -16.77 -23.84
C THR A 34 2.03 -17.03 -24.21
N ARG A 35 1.21 -17.40 -23.21
CA ARG A 35 -0.21 -17.71 -23.36
C ARG A 35 -1.12 -16.49 -23.18
N VAL A 36 -0.57 -15.37 -22.71
CA VAL A 36 -1.32 -14.17 -22.32
C VAL A 36 -1.24 -13.12 -23.44
N PRO A 37 -2.37 -12.71 -24.04
CA PRO A 37 -2.36 -11.77 -25.16
C PRO A 37 -2.20 -10.31 -24.73
N PHE A 38 -2.27 -10.03 -23.43
CA PHE A 38 -2.26 -8.68 -22.87
C PHE A 38 -0.85 -8.21 -22.48
N SER A 39 -0.64 -6.89 -22.52
CA SER A 39 0.55 -6.27 -21.94
C SER A 39 0.50 -6.35 -20.40
N PRO A 40 1.64 -6.33 -19.69
CA PRO A 40 1.67 -6.40 -18.22
C PRO A 40 0.85 -5.29 -17.55
N VAL A 41 0.77 -4.13 -18.21
CA VAL A 41 -0.03 -2.99 -17.75
C VAL A 41 -1.52 -3.32 -17.78
N MET A 42 -2.01 -3.84 -18.91
CA MET A 42 -3.43 -4.17 -19.08
C MET A 42 -3.82 -5.34 -18.19
N GLU A 43 -2.94 -6.34 -18.08
CA GLU A 43 -3.10 -7.49 -17.20
C GLU A 43 -3.26 -7.06 -15.72
N ALA A 44 -2.38 -6.17 -15.25
CA ALA A 44 -2.46 -5.63 -13.90
C ALA A 44 -3.72 -4.80 -13.69
N LEU A 45 -4.09 -3.94 -14.63
CA LEU A 45 -5.31 -3.12 -14.54
C LEU A 45 -6.57 -3.98 -14.46
N LEU A 46 -6.68 -5.01 -15.31
CA LEU A 46 -7.83 -5.93 -15.29
C LEU A 46 -7.95 -6.61 -13.93
N MET A 47 -6.87 -7.22 -13.44
CA MET A 47 -6.90 -7.94 -12.16
C MET A 47 -7.18 -7.02 -10.96
N GLU A 48 -6.63 -5.80 -10.97
CA GLU A 48 -6.87 -4.82 -9.90
C GLU A 48 -8.32 -4.31 -9.91
N ILE A 49 -8.90 -4.07 -11.08
CA ILE A 49 -10.33 -3.71 -11.22
C ILE A 49 -11.21 -4.88 -10.77
N THR A 50 -10.88 -6.10 -11.17
CA THR A 50 -11.61 -7.30 -10.74
C THR A 50 -11.59 -7.44 -9.23
N LEU A 51 -10.43 -7.26 -8.59
CA LEU A 51 -10.35 -7.28 -7.13
C LEU A 51 -11.21 -6.20 -6.46
N GLU A 52 -11.20 -4.97 -6.98
CA GLU A 52 -11.95 -3.87 -6.37
C GLU A 52 -13.46 -4.09 -6.51
N THR A 53 -13.93 -4.49 -7.70
CA THR A 53 -15.35 -4.81 -7.94
C THR A 53 -15.85 -5.94 -7.05
N MET A 54 -15.05 -7.00 -6.88
CA MET A 54 -15.35 -8.08 -5.95
C MET A 54 -15.41 -7.62 -4.50
N ARG A 55 -14.45 -6.78 -4.09
CA ARG A 55 -14.39 -6.27 -2.71
C ARG A 55 -15.58 -5.35 -2.41
N GLU A 56 -15.93 -4.44 -3.32
CA GLU A 56 -17.11 -3.59 -3.17
C GLU A 56 -18.39 -4.40 -3.14
N GLY A 57 -18.49 -5.45 -3.97
CA GLY A 57 -19.60 -6.40 -3.93
C GLY A 57 -19.69 -7.12 -2.59
N ALA A 58 -18.58 -7.65 -2.08
CA ALA A 58 -18.54 -8.36 -0.80
C ALA A 58 -18.88 -7.46 0.41
N LEU A 59 -18.51 -6.18 0.37
CA LEU A 59 -18.81 -5.21 1.43
C LEU A 59 -20.29 -4.79 1.47
N ARG A 60 -21.00 -4.86 0.35
CA ARG A 60 -22.43 -4.50 0.26
C ARG A 60 -23.37 -5.62 0.67
N ILE A 61 -22.86 -6.84 0.83
CA ILE A 61 -23.62 -8.05 1.13
C ILE A 61 -23.53 -8.37 2.64
N PRO A 62 -24.57 -8.95 3.28
CA PRO A 62 -24.50 -9.41 4.66
C PRO A 62 -23.32 -10.35 4.94
N THR A 63 -22.71 -10.20 6.12
CA THR A 63 -21.43 -10.84 6.50
C THR A 63 -21.32 -12.35 6.26
N PRO A 64 -22.36 -13.20 6.48
CA PRO A 64 -22.25 -14.64 6.22
C PRO A 64 -22.10 -14.99 4.74
N ILE A 65 -22.68 -14.15 3.86
CA ILE A 65 -22.66 -14.36 2.41
C ILE A 65 -21.43 -13.67 1.80
N GLY A 66 -21.01 -12.54 2.36
CA GLY A 66 -19.81 -11.80 1.92
C GLY A 66 -18.53 -12.64 2.02
N GLN A 67 -18.37 -13.45 3.06
CA GLN A 67 -17.22 -14.37 3.18
C GLN A 67 -17.21 -15.43 2.06
N THR A 68 -18.36 -16.02 1.76
CA THR A 68 -18.50 -17.03 0.70
C THR A 68 -18.23 -16.42 -0.68
N VAL A 69 -18.75 -15.23 -0.96
CA VAL A 69 -18.47 -14.48 -2.20
C VAL A 69 -16.97 -14.15 -2.32
N GLY A 70 -16.32 -13.79 -1.21
CA GLY A 70 -14.88 -13.53 -1.18
C GLY A 70 -14.05 -14.77 -1.51
N ILE A 71 -14.38 -15.94 -0.93
CA ILE A 71 -13.66 -17.19 -1.15
C ILE A 71 -13.89 -17.71 -2.58
N VAL A 72 -15.16 -17.85 -2.97
CA VAL A 72 -15.55 -18.33 -4.31
C VAL A 72 -14.99 -17.39 -5.36
N GLY A 73 -15.19 -16.09 -5.17
CA GLY A 73 -14.67 -15.09 -6.08
C GLY A 73 -13.15 -15.19 -6.21
N GLY A 74 -12.39 -15.19 -5.11
CA GLY A 74 -10.93 -15.16 -5.18
C GLY A 74 -10.33 -16.38 -5.87
N ILE A 75 -10.83 -17.58 -5.54
CA ILE A 75 -10.32 -18.84 -6.10
C ILE A 75 -10.84 -19.04 -7.52
N VAL A 76 -12.15 -18.92 -7.75
CA VAL A 76 -12.76 -19.22 -9.05
C VAL A 76 -12.33 -18.20 -10.10
N ILE A 77 -12.33 -16.90 -9.79
CA ILE A 77 -11.90 -15.89 -10.77
C ILE A 77 -10.39 -15.98 -11.01
N GLY A 78 -9.58 -16.21 -9.97
CA GLY A 78 -8.14 -16.42 -10.13
C GLY A 78 -7.84 -17.62 -11.04
N GLN A 79 -8.45 -18.78 -10.76
CA GLN A 79 -8.24 -19.97 -11.59
C GLN A 79 -8.79 -19.81 -13.00
N ALA A 80 -9.98 -19.24 -13.16
CA ALA A 80 -10.56 -18.99 -14.47
C ALA A 80 -9.68 -18.03 -15.31
N ALA A 81 -9.09 -17.00 -14.68
CA ALA A 81 -8.20 -16.06 -15.36
C ALA A 81 -6.93 -16.73 -15.90
N VAL A 82 -6.33 -17.66 -15.14
CA VAL A 82 -5.19 -18.48 -15.63
C VAL A 82 -5.63 -19.42 -16.74
N GLN A 83 -6.72 -20.17 -16.55
CA GLN A 83 -7.16 -21.19 -17.48
C GLN A 83 -7.59 -20.59 -18.83
N ALA A 84 -8.22 -19.41 -18.79
CA ALA A 84 -8.57 -18.66 -19.98
C ALA A 84 -7.36 -18.00 -20.67
N GLY A 85 -6.17 -18.05 -20.07
CA GLY A 85 -4.96 -17.39 -20.59
C GLY A 85 -5.06 -15.87 -20.61
N ILE A 86 -5.94 -15.27 -19.80
CA ILE A 86 -6.13 -13.82 -19.76
C ILE A 86 -5.05 -13.17 -18.89
N VAL A 87 -4.57 -13.91 -17.88
CA VAL A 87 -3.65 -13.41 -16.85
C VAL A 87 -2.58 -14.46 -16.55
N SER A 88 -1.35 -14.01 -16.31
CA SER A 88 -0.22 -14.84 -15.92
C SER A 88 -0.31 -15.27 -14.45
N ASN A 89 0.25 -16.44 -14.14
CA ASN A 89 0.29 -16.96 -12.77
C ASN A 89 0.96 -15.98 -11.79
N ILE A 90 1.99 -15.27 -12.26
CA ILE A 90 2.76 -14.36 -11.43
C ILE A 90 1.96 -13.10 -11.11
N MET A 91 1.20 -12.57 -12.06
CA MET A 91 0.33 -11.42 -11.79
C MET A 91 -0.74 -11.76 -10.74
N ILE A 92 -1.28 -12.98 -10.75
CA ILE A 92 -2.24 -13.42 -9.72
C ILE A 92 -1.60 -13.46 -8.34
N ILE A 93 -0.35 -13.94 -8.24
CA ILE A 93 0.40 -13.92 -6.98
C ILE A 93 0.59 -12.47 -6.50
N VAL A 94 0.99 -11.57 -7.40
CA VAL A 94 1.16 -10.14 -7.09
C VAL A 94 -0.15 -9.53 -6.57
N VAL A 95 -1.26 -9.80 -7.22
CA VAL A 95 -2.60 -9.32 -6.85
C VAL A 95 -3.05 -9.90 -5.51
N ALA A 96 -2.83 -11.20 -5.26
CA ALA A 96 -3.16 -11.84 -4.00
C ALA A 96 -2.38 -11.25 -2.82
N VAL A 97 -1.05 -11.07 -2.97
CA VAL A 97 -0.20 -10.44 -1.94
C VAL A 97 -0.62 -8.99 -1.70
N THR A 98 -0.98 -8.26 -2.76
CA THR A 98 -1.47 -6.89 -2.68
C THR A 98 -2.81 -6.82 -1.92
N ALA A 99 -3.73 -7.74 -2.20
CA ALA A 99 -5.03 -7.83 -1.53
C ALA A 99 -4.87 -8.10 -0.02
N ILE A 100 -4.03 -9.09 0.34
CA ILE A 100 -3.73 -9.44 1.73
C ILE A 100 -3.09 -8.25 2.45
N SER A 101 -2.10 -7.62 1.82
CA SER A 101 -1.43 -6.43 2.36
C SER A 101 -2.40 -5.27 2.59
N SER A 102 -3.45 -5.15 1.77
CA SER A 102 -4.47 -4.12 1.93
C SER A 102 -5.35 -4.31 3.17
N PHE A 103 -5.48 -5.53 3.70
CA PHE A 103 -6.28 -5.79 4.91
C PHE A 103 -5.55 -5.44 6.22
N VAL A 104 -4.23 -5.19 6.15
CA VAL A 104 -3.44 -4.75 7.31
C VAL A 104 -3.81 -3.32 7.74
N ILE A 105 -4.39 -2.52 6.85
CA ILE A 105 -4.80 -1.14 7.14
C ILE A 105 -6.12 -1.18 7.94
N PRO A 106 -6.12 -0.79 9.23
CA PRO A 106 -7.31 -0.92 10.08
C PRO A 106 -8.38 0.12 9.78
N ASN A 107 -8.01 1.24 9.15
CA ASN A 107 -8.94 2.32 8.78
C ASN A 107 -9.44 2.12 7.35
N TYR A 108 -10.76 2.01 7.19
CA TYR A 108 -11.42 1.80 5.90
C TYR A 108 -11.12 2.92 4.89
N ASP A 109 -11.24 4.19 5.30
CA ASP A 109 -11.05 5.35 4.42
C ASP A 109 -9.59 5.45 3.96
N MET A 110 -8.65 5.17 4.87
CA MET A 110 -7.23 5.09 4.52
C MET A 110 -6.95 3.93 3.57
N GLY A 111 -7.61 2.79 3.77
CA GLY A 111 -7.56 1.65 2.87
C GLY A 111 -8.08 1.99 1.48
N ALA A 112 -9.21 2.71 1.39
CA ALA A 112 -9.79 3.16 0.12
C ALA A 112 -8.87 4.15 -0.60
N ALA A 113 -8.28 5.11 0.11
CA ALA A 113 -7.32 6.05 -0.45
C ALA A 113 -6.09 5.34 -1.05
N VAL A 114 -5.54 4.34 -0.36
CA VAL A 114 -4.41 3.55 -0.88
C VAL A 114 -4.79 2.75 -2.12
N ARG A 115 -6.02 2.21 -2.19
CA ARG A 115 -6.51 1.49 -3.38
C ARG A 115 -6.69 2.42 -4.57
N LEU A 116 -7.25 3.62 -4.36
CA LEU A 116 -7.38 4.61 -5.41
C LEU A 116 -6.01 5.10 -5.92
N LEU A 117 -5.05 5.33 -5.02
CA LEU A 117 -3.68 5.75 -5.36
C LEU A 117 -2.90 4.68 -6.14
N ARG A 118 -3.31 3.41 -6.09
CA ARG A 118 -2.66 2.32 -6.84
C ARG A 118 -2.74 2.54 -8.35
N PHE A 119 -3.90 2.97 -8.87
CA PHE A 119 -4.10 3.16 -10.30
C PHE A 119 -3.18 4.26 -10.90
N PRO A 120 -3.08 5.47 -10.32
CA PRO A 120 -2.10 6.47 -10.75
C PRO A 120 -0.65 5.98 -10.68
N MET A 121 -0.28 5.22 -9.65
CA MET A 121 1.08 4.66 -9.53
C MET A 121 1.37 3.63 -10.63
N MET A 122 0.40 2.77 -10.96
CA MET A 122 0.51 1.84 -12.09
C MET A 122 0.64 2.57 -13.43
N LEU A 123 -0.13 3.64 -13.63
CA LEU A 123 -0.03 4.46 -14.84
C LEU A 123 1.33 5.17 -14.94
N ALA A 124 1.82 5.72 -13.83
CA ALA A 124 3.16 6.31 -13.79
C ALA A 124 4.25 5.28 -14.12
N ALA A 125 4.13 4.05 -13.60
CA ALA A 125 5.03 2.94 -13.92
C ALA A 125 4.90 2.48 -15.38
N ALA A 126 3.69 2.51 -15.95
CA ALA A 126 3.44 2.16 -17.34
C ALA A 126 4.04 3.17 -18.33
N LEU A 127 4.12 4.45 -17.96
CA LEU A 127 4.66 5.51 -18.81
C LEU A 127 6.18 5.66 -18.69
N PHE A 128 6.71 5.57 -17.46
CA PHE A 128 8.11 5.92 -17.17
C PHE A 128 8.89 4.82 -16.44
N GLY A 129 8.32 3.61 -16.30
CA GLY A 129 8.95 2.50 -15.58
C GLY A 129 9.28 2.82 -14.12
N ILE A 130 10.48 2.44 -13.67
CA ILE A 130 10.94 2.69 -12.30
C ILE A 130 11.03 4.19 -11.99
N VAL A 131 11.39 5.02 -12.98
CA VAL A 131 11.48 6.48 -12.79
C VAL A 131 10.11 7.05 -12.43
N GLY A 132 9.05 6.57 -13.07
CA GLY A 132 7.67 6.96 -12.75
C GLY A 132 7.26 6.59 -11.33
N LEU A 133 7.68 5.42 -10.84
CA LEU A 133 7.45 5.01 -9.45
C LEU A 133 8.15 5.93 -8.45
N VAL A 134 9.41 6.28 -8.72
CA VAL A 134 10.18 7.16 -7.83
C VAL A 134 9.55 8.56 -7.79
N ILE A 135 9.18 9.12 -8.94
CA ILE A 135 8.51 10.42 -9.02
C ILE A 135 7.16 10.38 -8.30
N GLY A 136 6.35 9.35 -8.55
CA GLY A 136 5.06 9.16 -7.89
C GLY A 136 5.20 9.05 -6.37
N TRP A 137 6.21 8.29 -5.91
CA TRP A 137 6.54 8.15 -4.50
C TRP A 137 6.96 9.47 -3.84
N MET A 138 7.86 10.22 -4.48
CA MET A 138 8.30 11.54 -3.98
C MET A 138 7.15 12.54 -3.93
N THR A 139 6.29 12.54 -4.94
CA THR A 139 5.08 13.39 -4.99
C THR A 139 4.14 13.05 -3.84
N LEU A 140 3.95 11.76 -3.55
CA LEU A 140 3.10 11.29 -2.46
C LEU A 140 3.65 11.70 -1.09
N ILE A 141 4.95 11.55 -0.86
CA ILE A 141 5.62 12.02 0.37
C ILE A 141 5.50 13.55 0.52
N GLY A 142 5.74 14.29 -0.57
CA GLY A 142 5.60 15.74 -0.59
C GLY A 142 4.18 16.18 -0.24
N HIS A 143 3.18 15.53 -0.83
CA HIS A 143 1.77 15.78 -0.54
C HIS A 143 1.44 15.51 0.94
N LEU A 144 1.83 14.34 1.46
CA LEU A 144 1.62 14.00 2.87
C LEU A 144 2.28 15.00 3.83
N SER A 145 3.49 15.49 3.50
CA SER A 145 4.21 16.46 4.32
C SER A 145 3.56 17.86 4.30
N SER A 146 2.84 18.19 3.22
CA SER A 146 2.11 19.46 3.09
C SER A 146 0.80 19.48 3.91
N LEU A 147 0.21 18.30 4.18
CA LEU A 147 -1.02 18.19 4.96
C LEU A 147 -0.77 18.59 6.41
N LYS A 148 -1.68 19.40 6.95
CA LYS A 148 -1.67 19.83 8.35
C LYS A 148 -2.80 19.14 9.11
N SER A 149 -2.47 18.46 10.20
CA SER A 149 -3.40 17.94 11.19
C SER A 149 -3.34 18.82 12.44
N LEU A 150 -4.46 19.46 12.79
CA LEU A 150 -4.60 20.31 13.98
C LEU A 150 -3.45 21.34 14.13
N GLY A 151 -3.08 21.99 13.02
CA GLY A 151 -2.02 23.01 12.97
C GLY A 151 -0.59 22.48 12.85
N THR A 152 -0.38 21.16 12.89
CA THR A 152 0.94 20.50 12.77
C THR A 152 1.03 19.70 11.48
N SER A 153 2.21 19.62 10.84
CA SER A 153 2.36 18.81 9.62
C SER A 153 2.10 17.33 9.95
N TYR A 154 1.43 16.61 9.05
CA TYR A 154 1.21 15.16 9.17
C TYR A 154 2.52 14.37 9.22
N GLY A 155 3.59 14.91 8.62
CA GLY A 155 4.93 14.33 8.67
C GLY A 155 5.70 14.58 9.98
N THR A 156 5.11 15.29 10.96
CA THR A 156 5.79 15.59 12.23
C THR A 156 6.07 14.30 13.00
N PRO A 157 7.30 14.07 13.51
CA PRO A 157 8.44 14.99 13.64
C PRO A 157 9.58 14.75 12.63
N LEU A 158 9.33 14.01 11.55
CA LEU A 158 10.29 13.82 10.46
C LEU A 158 10.31 15.05 9.54
N ALA A 159 9.14 15.63 9.27
CA ALA A 159 8.95 16.86 8.51
C ALA A 159 7.86 17.70 9.19
N PRO A 160 8.19 18.79 9.93
CA PRO A 160 9.52 19.35 10.17
C PRO A 160 10.35 18.51 11.15
N PHE A 161 11.66 18.42 10.91
CA PHE A 161 12.58 17.61 11.69
C PHE A 161 12.69 18.11 13.14
N ARG A 162 12.30 17.29 14.12
CA ARG A 162 12.31 17.66 15.56
C ARG A 162 12.90 16.56 16.43
N PHE A 163 14.18 16.67 16.76
CA PHE A 163 14.92 15.72 17.62
C PHE A 163 14.24 15.42 18.97
N ALA A 164 13.57 16.41 19.58
CA ALA A 164 12.93 16.25 20.88
C ALA A 164 11.75 15.26 20.85
N ASP A 165 11.07 15.14 19.71
CA ASP A 165 9.84 14.36 19.54
C ASP A 165 10.12 13.00 18.86
N MET A 166 11.35 12.75 18.39
CA MET A 166 11.76 11.48 17.74
C MET A 166 11.69 10.26 18.67
N LYS A 167 11.74 10.48 19.98
CA LYS A 167 11.70 9.41 20.99
C LYS A 167 10.41 8.60 20.92
N ASP A 168 9.32 9.15 20.38
CA ASP A 168 8.03 8.44 20.27
C ASP A 168 7.79 7.82 18.88
N VAL A 169 8.70 8.05 17.91
CA VAL A 169 8.51 7.67 16.49
C VAL A 169 9.06 6.28 16.17
N PHE A 170 10.32 6.01 16.55
CA PHE A 170 10.98 4.75 16.20
C PHE A 170 10.79 3.66 17.26
N VAL A 171 10.78 4.05 18.55
CA VAL A 171 10.56 3.14 19.68
C VAL A 171 9.66 3.84 20.68
N ARG A 172 8.40 3.44 20.75
CA ARG A 172 7.43 4.06 21.66
C ARG A 172 7.82 3.78 23.12
N PHE A 173 8.41 4.77 23.80
CA PHE A 173 8.74 4.63 25.23
C PHE A 173 7.46 4.53 26.08
N PRO A 174 7.53 3.87 27.25
CA PRO A 174 6.37 3.81 28.14
C PRO A 174 5.92 5.22 28.55
N LEU A 175 4.60 5.42 28.61
CA LEU A 175 3.98 6.73 28.85
C LEU A 175 4.49 7.42 30.13
N TRP A 176 4.91 6.65 31.14
CA TRP A 176 5.46 7.16 32.41
C TRP A 176 6.81 7.88 32.27
N THR A 177 7.57 7.61 31.20
CA THR A 177 8.88 8.24 30.95
C THR A 177 8.71 9.57 30.21
N ILE A 178 7.55 9.79 29.56
CA ILE A 178 7.27 10.92 28.68
C ILE A 178 6.60 12.05 29.46
N ARG A 179 7.42 12.84 30.17
CA ARG A 179 6.93 13.93 31.03
C ARG A 179 6.59 15.23 30.29
N ARG A 180 7.20 15.48 29.12
CA ARG A 180 6.99 16.70 28.35
C ARG A 180 6.05 16.42 27.18
N ARG A 181 5.19 17.38 26.86
CA ARG A 181 4.34 17.31 25.66
C ARG A 181 5.19 17.51 24.40
N PRO A 182 4.82 16.89 23.26
CA PRO A 182 5.47 17.17 21.99
C PRO A 182 5.40 18.66 21.69
N LYS A 183 6.51 19.24 21.23
CA LYS A 183 6.54 20.69 20.89
C LYS A 183 5.73 20.99 19.63
N GLY A 184 5.25 19.95 18.93
CA GLY A 184 4.29 20.00 17.81
C GLY A 184 3.15 20.98 18.04
N ASN A 185 2.42 20.79 19.13
CA ASN A 185 1.04 21.24 19.25
C ASN A 185 0.88 22.70 19.73
N GLY A 186 1.97 23.49 19.79
CA GLY A 186 1.90 24.88 20.24
C GLY A 186 1.29 25.06 21.64
N THR A 187 1.36 24.05 22.51
CA THR A 187 0.69 24.07 23.81
C THR A 187 1.45 24.93 24.81
N ASP A 188 0.78 25.90 25.44
CA ASP A 188 1.32 26.71 26.55
C ASP A 188 1.76 25.84 27.74
N GLN A 189 1.04 24.74 28.00
CA GLN A 189 1.39 23.78 29.04
C GLN A 189 2.36 22.72 28.52
N THR A 190 3.65 22.85 28.86
CA THR A 190 4.74 21.98 28.38
C THR A 190 4.86 20.64 29.14
N ILE A 191 4.28 20.53 30.33
CA ILE A 191 4.36 19.35 31.19
C ILE A 191 3.10 18.49 30.99
N ARG A 192 3.28 17.23 30.57
CA ARG A 192 2.19 16.26 30.32
C ARG A 192 1.66 15.65 31.62
N GLN A 193 2.55 15.34 32.55
CA GLN A 193 2.21 14.75 33.85
C GLN A 193 2.93 15.50 34.98
N GLY A 194 2.18 15.89 36.02
CA GLY A 194 2.73 16.47 37.24
C GLY A 194 3.61 15.49 38.01
N LYS A 195 4.34 15.98 39.02
CA LYS A 195 5.28 15.20 39.84
C LYS A 195 4.59 14.21 40.81
N ASN A 196 3.47 13.58 40.46
CA ASN A 196 2.84 12.58 41.31
C ASN A 196 3.42 11.19 41.03
N ARG A 197 4.60 10.93 41.61
CA ARG A 197 5.04 9.56 41.92
C ARG A 197 4.89 9.37 43.42
N ASN A 198 3.69 8.96 43.85
CA ASN A 198 3.61 8.21 45.10
C ASN A 198 4.29 6.87 44.81
N LYS A 199 5.51 6.70 45.32
CA LYS A 199 6.11 5.36 45.46
C LYS A 199 5.33 4.65 46.55
N ARG A 200 4.45 3.73 46.18
CA ARG A 200 4.05 2.60 47.02
C ARG A 200 4.08 1.36 46.14
#